data_AF-Q43142-F1
#
_entry.id   AF-Q43142-F1
#
_cell.length_a   1.000
_cell.length_b   1.000
_cell.length_c   1.000
_cell.angle_alpha   90.00
_cell.angle_beta   90.00
_cell.angle_gamma   90.00
#
_symmetry.space_group_name_H-M   'P 1'
#
loop_
_entity.id
_entity.type
_entity.pdbx_description
1 polymer ?
#
loop_
_entity_poly.entity_id
_entity_poly.type
_entity_poly.pdbx_seq_one_letter_code
_entity_poly.pdbx_strand_id
1 'polypeptide(L)'
;RATFISHGNTARLAKEHGDLKLAQICGIIAADEKRHETAYTKIVEKLFEIDPDGTVLALADMMRKKVSMPAHLMYDGRDENLFDHFSAVAQRLGVYTAKDYADILEFLVARWEVEKLTGLSGEGRKAQDYVCGLPPRIRRLEERAHARAKQASPVPFSWIYGREVKL
;
A
#
# COMPACT_ATOMS: atom_id res chain seq x y z
N ARG A 1 -4.27 -6.55 1.46
CA ARG A 1 -3.01 -6.35 2.22
C ARG A 1 -2.81 -4.92 2.71
N ALA A 2 -2.91 -3.89 1.85
CA ALA A 2 -2.77 -2.50 2.30
C ALA A 2 -3.73 -2.15 3.46
N THR A 3 -5.02 -2.46 3.30
CA THR A 3 -6.07 -2.33 4.33
C THR A 3 -5.77 -3.11 5.60
N PHE A 4 -5.28 -4.35 5.48
CA PHE A 4 -4.81 -5.16 6.63
C PHE A 4 -3.74 -4.43 7.44
N ILE A 5 -2.73 -3.85 6.78
CA ILE A 5 -1.67 -3.06 7.42
C ILE A 5 -2.26 -1.81 8.07
N SER A 6 -3.03 -1.02 7.34
CA SER A 6 -3.63 0.23 7.86
C SER A 6 -4.51 -0.03 9.09
N HIS A 7 -5.40 -1.02 9.05
CA HIS A 7 -6.25 -1.37 10.19
C HIS A 7 -5.46 -1.95 11.36
N GLY A 8 -4.44 -2.79 11.09
CA GLY A 8 -3.57 -3.34 12.13
C GLY A 8 -2.77 -2.25 12.86
N ASN A 9 -2.21 -1.29 12.11
CA ASN A 9 -1.49 -0.16 12.69
C ASN A 9 -2.40 0.77 13.49
N THR A 10 -3.60 1.07 12.97
CA THR A 10 -4.60 1.85 13.73
C THR A 10 -5.05 1.12 14.99
N ALA A 11 -5.20 -0.21 14.96
CA ALA A 11 -5.53 -1.00 16.16
C ALA A 11 -4.45 -0.87 17.24
N ARG A 12 -3.18 -0.92 16.83
CA ARG A 12 -2.04 -0.74 17.73
C ARG A 12 -2.01 0.68 18.31
N LEU A 13 -2.21 1.71 17.48
CA LEU A 13 -2.30 3.10 17.96
C LEU A 13 -3.46 3.28 18.95
N ALA A 14 -4.64 2.72 18.67
CA ALA A 14 -5.79 2.78 19.58
C ALA A 14 -5.44 2.17 20.95
N LYS A 15 -4.78 1.01 20.96
CA LYS A 15 -4.30 0.35 22.18
C LYS A 15 -3.27 1.20 22.93
N GLU A 16 -2.32 1.80 22.22
CA GLU A 16 -1.30 2.71 22.80
C GLU A 16 -1.94 3.93 23.46
N HIS A 17 -3.07 4.41 22.94
CA HIS A 17 -3.85 5.50 23.54
C HIS A 17 -4.87 5.03 24.60
N GLY A 18 -4.83 3.75 24.99
CA GLY A 18 -5.66 3.19 26.06
C GLY A 18 -7.05 2.72 25.64
N ASP A 19 -7.42 2.82 24.36
CA ASP A 19 -8.74 2.38 23.86
C ASP A 19 -8.70 0.94 23.33
N LEU A 20 -8.94 -0.01 24.24
CA LEU A 20 -8.96 -1.43 23.92
C LEU A 20 -10.16 -1.83 23.03
N LYS A 21 -11.27 -1.09 23.08
CA LYS A 21 -12.46 -1.41 22.28
C LYS A 21 -12.28 -0.98 20.83
N LEU A 22 -11.74 0.22 20.60
CA LEU A 22 -11.36 0.65 19.26
C LEU A 22 -10.27 -0.25 18.67
N ALA A 23 -9.28 -0.65 19.47
CA ALA A 23 -8.27 -1.62 19.04
C ALA A 23 -8.91 -2.96 18.60
N GLN A 24 -9.89 -3.46 19.34
CA GLN A 24 -10.63 -4.67 18.99
C GLN A 24 -11.40 -4.52 17.67
N ILE A 25 -12.09 -3.39 17.47
CA ILE A 25 -12.84 -3.11 16.23
C ILE A 25 -11.89 -3.12 15.03
N CYS A 26 -10.80 -2.36 15.09
CA CYS A 26 -9.81 -2.30 14.01
C CYS A 26 -9.16 -3.66 13.75
N GLY A 27 -8.88 -4.43 14.81
CA GLY A 27 -8.29 -5.77 14.72
C GLY A 27 -9.22 -6.80 14.05
N ILE A 28 -10.52 -6.75 14.32
CA ILE A 28 -11.51 -7.63 13.66
C ILE A 28 -11.55 -7.35 12.16
N ILE A 29 -11.61 -6.08 11.77
CA ILE A 29 -11.58 -5.70 10.35
C ILE A 29 -10.27 -6.18 9.71
N ALA A 30 -9.12 -5.96 10.35
CA ALA A 30 -7.84 -6.44 9.84
C ALA A 30 -7.81 -7.97 9.64
N ALA A 31 -8.41 -8.75 10.56
CA ALA A 31 -8.49 -10.20 10.42
C ALA A 31 -9.26 -10.62 9.15
N ASP A 32 -10.35 -9.91 8.83
CA ASP A 32 -11.13 -10.13 7.61
C ASP A 32 -10.31 -9.79 6.37
N GLU A 33 -9.62 -8.64 6.38
CA GLU A 33 -8.72 -8.22 5.29
C GLU A 33 -7.62 -9.25 5.02
N LYS A 34 -7.12 -9.94 6.06
CA LYS A 34 -6.12 -11.00 5.88
C LYS A 34 -6.68 -12.23 5.18
N ARG A 35 -7.93 -12.59 5.46
CA ARG A 35 -8.64 -13.69 4.76
C ARG A 35 -8.86 -13.34 3.29
N HIS A 36 -9.28 -12.11 2.99
CA HIS A 36 -9.42 -11.62 1.63
C HIS A 36 -8.10 -11.63 0.87
N GLU A 37 -7.03 -11.11 1.46
CA GLU A 37 -5.68 -11.17 0.88
C GLU A 37 -5.27 -12.61 0.55
N THR A 38 -5.52 -13.55 1.45
CA THR A 38 -5.19 -14.96 1.24
C THR A 38 -5.94 -15.55 0.06
N ALA A 39 -7.23 -15.23 -0.09
CA ALA A 39 -8.03 -15.68 -1.22
C ALA A 39 -7.50 -15.12 -2.55
N TYR A 40 -7.30 -13.79 -2.65
CA TYR A 40 -6.83 -13.17 -3.89
C TYR A 40 -5.41 -13.59 -4.27
N THR A 41 -4.51 -13.76 -3.29
CA THR A 41 -3.14 -14.23 -3.56
C THR A 41 -3.11 -15.65 -4.12
N LYS A 42 -4.00 -16.55 -3.66
CA LYS A 42 -4.16 -17.91 -4.22
C LYS A 42 -4.72 -17.91 -5.64
N ILE A 43 -5.61 -16.98 -5.98
CA ILE A 43 -6.12 -16.85 -7.35
C ILE A 43 -4.97 -16.51 -8.29
N VAL A 44 -4.17 -15.50 -7.96
CA VAL A 44 -3.04 -15.07 -8.80
C VAL A 44 -1.92 -16.12 -8.83
N GLU A 45 -1.69 -16.83 -7.72
CA GLU A 45 -0.79 -17.98 -7.70
C GLU A 45 -1.21 -19.03 -8.73
N LYS A 46 -2.51 -19.37 -8.80
CA LYS A 46 -3.00 -20.31 -9.80
C LYS A 46 -2.88 -19.77 -11.23
N LEU A 47 -3.02 -18.46 -11.43
CA LEU A 47 -2.77 -17.83 -12.73
C LEU A 47 -1.29 -17.92 -13.14
N PHE A 48 -0.33 -17.79 -12.21
CA PHE A 48 1.08 -18.02 -12.51
C PHE A 48 1.39 -19.48 -12.90
N GLU A 49 0.65 -20.46 -12.36
CA GLU A 49 0.80 -21.86 -12.77
C GLU A 49 0.29 -22.12 -14.20
N ILE A 50 -0.79 -21.44 -14.60
CA ILE A 50 -1.49 -21.71 -15.88
C ILE A 50 -0.95 -20.81 -17.02
N ASP A 51 -0.71 -19.54 -16.74
CA ASP A 51 -0.26 -18.52 -17.69
C ASP A 51 0.80 -17.60 -17.04
N PRO A 52 2.03 -18.09 -16.83
CA PRO A 52 3.08 -17.32 -16.16
C PRO A 52 3.46 -16.05 -16.94
N ASP A 53 3.43 -16.09 -18.27
CA ASP A 53 3.82 -14.96 -19.11
C ASP A 53 2.80 -13.83 -19.09
N GLY A 54 1.52 -14.15 -19.33
CA GLY A 54 0.44 -13.15 -19.23
C GLY A 54 0.31 -12.57 -17.83
N THR A 55 0.47 -13.41 -16.80
CA THR A 55 0.35 -12.97 -15.40
C THR A 55 1.49 -12.04 -14.99
N VAL A 56 2.74 -12.32 -15.36
CA VAL A 56 3.87 -11.41 -15.04
C VAL A 56 3.77 -10.09 -15.81
N LEU A 57 3.30 -10.12 -17.06
CA LEU A 57 3.06 -8.91 -17.85
C LEU A 57 1.98 -8.03 -17.21
N ALA A 58 0.88 -8.63 -16.76
CA ALA A 58 -0.19 -7.92 -16.06
C ALA A 58 0.29 -7.32 -14.72
N LEU A 59 1.09 -8.07 -13.95
CA LEU A 59 1.69 -7.56 -12.71
C LEU A 59 2.59 -6.36 -12.99
N ALA A 60 3.46 -6.44 -14.00
CA ALA A 60 4.32 -5.34 -14.41
C ALA A 60 3.53 -4.13 -14.90
N ASP A 61 2.45 -4.34 -15.67
CA ASP A 61 1.57 -3.27 -16.15
C ASP A 61 0.93 -2.51 -14.98
N MET A 62 0.36 -3.23 -14.01
CA MET A 62 -0.21 -2.62 -12.80
C MET A 62 0.83 -1.83 -12.01
N MET A 63 2.08 -2.33 -11.93
CA MET A 63 3.17 -1.61 -11.27
C MET A 63 3.62 -0.35 -12.03
N ARG A 64 3.58 -0.36 -13.37
CA ARG A 64 3.86 0.84 -14.18
C ARG A 64 2.77 1.91 -14.01
N LYS A 65 1.51 1.48 -13.96
CA LYS A 65 0.34 2.35 -13.72
C LYS A 65 0.31 2.90 -12.29
N LYS A 66 1.04 2.26 -11.37
CA LYS A 66 0.95 2.41 -9.91
C LYS A 66 -0.43 1.97 -9.40
N VAL A 67 -0.46 1.30 -8.25
CA VAL A 67 -1.74 0.93 -7.64
C VAL A 67 -2.34 2.18 -7.00
N SER A 68 -3.21 2.86 -7.74
CA SER A 68 -3.97 4.01 -7.24
C SER A 68 -4.85 3.60 -6.07
N MET A 69 -4.84 4.39 -5.01
CA MET A 69 -5.71 4.16 -3.88
C MET A 69 -7.18 4.35 -4.32
N PRO A 70 -8.12 3.49 -3.89
CA PRO A 70 -9.51 3.58 -4.34
C PRO A 70 -10.15 4.94 -4.07
N ALA A 71 -9.81 5.57 -2.94
CA ALA A 71 -10.31 6.87 -2.53
C ALA A 71 -9.43 8.05 -3.00
N HIS A 72 -8.60 7.89 -4.03
CA HIS A 72 -7.70 8.97 -4.49
C HIS A 72 -8.42 10.24 -4.99
N LEU A 73 -9.71 10.16 -5.30
CA LEU A 73 -10.57 11.28 -5.69
C LEU A 73 -11.43 11.81 -4.52
N MET A 74 -10.99 11.59 -3.28
CA MET A 74 -11.71 12.03 -2.09
C MET A 74 -11.83 13.55 -2.07
N TYR A 75 -13.05 14.04 -1.86
CA TYR A 75 -13.38 15.47 -1.83
C TYR A 75 -14.49 15.72 -0.80
N ASP A 76 -14.35 16.78 0.00
CA ASP A 76 -15.30 17.16 1.05
C ASP A 76 -16.13 18.42 0.73
N GLY A 77 -16.02 18.93 -0.50
CA GLY A 77 -16.66 20.18 -0.91
C GLY A 77 -15.81 21.43 -0.70
N ARG A 78 -14.59 21.31 -0.17
CA ARG A 78 -13.71 22.45 0.17
C ARG A 78 -12.25 22.24 -0.19
N ASP A 79 -11.71 21.06 0.09
CA ASP A 79 -10.29 20.74 -0.12
C ASP A 79 -10.10 19.87 -1.36
N GLU A 80 -9.57 20.47 -2.43
CA GLU A 80 -9.27 19.78 -3.70
C GLU A 80 -8.16 18.71 -3.56
N ASN A 81 -7.33 18.78 -2.51
CA ASN A 81 -6.20 17.87 -2.27
C ASN A 81 -6.42 16.98 -1.04
N LEU A 82 -7.69 16.77 -0.65
CA LEU A 82 -8.05 16.07 0.59
C LEU A 82 -7.43 14.68 0.71
N PHE A 83 -7.34 13.93 -0.39
CA PHE A 83 -6.68 12.62 -0.39
C PHE A 83 -5.18 12.73 -0.07
N ASP A 84 -4.47 13.70 -0.63
CA ASP A 84 -3.05 13.89 -0.40
C ASP A 84 -2.78 14.35 1.04
N HIS A 85 -3.58 15.27 1.56
CA HIS A 85 -3.51 15.70 2.95
C HIS A 85 -3.79 14.54 3.93
N PHE A 86 -4.85 13.76 3.69
CA PHE A 86 -5.13 12.55 4.47
C PHE A 86 -3.96 11.55 4.42
N SER A 87 -3.42 11.31 3.23
CA SER A 87 -2.33 10.35 3.02
C SER A 87 -1.04 10.81 3.71
N ALA A 88 -0.76 12.12 3.74
CA ALA A 88 0.37 12.67 4.47
C ALA A 88 0.26 12.42 5.97
N VAL A 89 -0.92 12.67 6.56
CA VAL A 89 -1.17 12.38 7.99
C VAL A 89 -1.01 10.88 8.28
N ALA A 90 -1.54 10.01 7.42
CA ALA A 90 -1.41 8.56 7.56
C ALA A 90 0.05 8.07 7.47
N GLN A 91 0.84 8.65 6.56
CA GLN A 91 2.27 8.40 6.43
C GLN A 91 3.01 8.85 7.70
N ARG A 92 2.76 10.07 8.20
CA ARG A 92 3.44 10.60 9.39
C ARG A 92 3.12 9.80 10.65
N LEU A 93 1.88 9.35 10.79
CA LEU A 93 1.47 8.52 11.93
C LEU A 93 1.93 7.05 11.81
N GLY A 94 2.52 6.66 10.68
CA GLY A 94 2.94 5.27 10.43
C GLY A 94 1.76 4.31 10.31
N VAL A 95 0.59 4.79 9.91
CA VAL A 95 -0.59 3.96 9.66
C VAL A 95 -0.43 3.21 8.34
N TYR A 96 -0.06 3.94 7.30
CA TYR A 96 0.28 3.39 5.99
C TYR A 96 1.28 4.31 5.30
N THR A 97 2.41 3.75 4.92
CA THR A 97 3.54 4.49 4.37
C THR A 97 3.92 4.00 2.97
N ALA A 98 4.70 4.82 2.25
CA ALA A 98 5.30 4.39 1.00
C ALA A 98 6.30 3.21 1.19
N LYS A 99 6.84 3.02 2.40
CA LYS A 99 7.58 1.80 2.75
C LYS A 99 6.68 0.57 2.78
N ASP A 100 5.49 0.68 3.39
CA ASP A 100 4.51 -0.41 3.40
C ASP A 100 4.10 -0.81 1.97
N TYR A 101 3.99 0.15 1.05
CA TYR A 101 3.75 -0.13 -0.37
C TYR A 101 4.87 -1.00 -0.98
N ALA A 102 6.14 -0.66 -0.72
CA ALA A 102 7.28 -1.44 -1.19
C ALA A 102 7.31 -2.85 -0.56
N ASP A 103 7.01 -2.94 0.74
CA ASP A 103 6.98 -4.20 1.49
C ASP A 103 5.84 -5.12 1.00
N ILE A 104 4.68 -4.56 0.61
CA ILE A 104 3.61 -5.32 -0.04
C ILE A 104 4.09 -5.91 -1.36
N LEU A 105 4.76 -5.10 -2.20
CA LEU A 105 5.25 -5.57 -3.49
C LEU A 105 6.30 -6.67 -3.32
N GLU A 106 7.27 -6.47 -2.43
CA GLU A 106 8.29 -7.48 -2.11
C GLU A 106 7.65 -8.78 -1.60
N PHE A 107 6.66 -8.68 -0.70
CA PHE A 107 5.92 -9.84 -0.24
C PHE A 107 5.22 -10.58 -1.39
N LEU A 108 4.57 -9.87 -2.31
CA LEU A 108 3.84 -10.50 -3.41
C LEU A 108 4.79 -11.15 -4.42
N VAL A 109 5.90 -10.50 -4.75
CA VAL A 109 6.97 -11.05 -5.60
C VAL A 109 7.51 -12.35 -5.02
N ALA A 110 7.79 -12.37 -3.71
CA ALA A 110 8.26 -13.57 -3.03
C ALA A 110 7.16 -14.64 -2.94
N ARG A 111 5.92 -14.25 -2.60
CA ARG A 111 4.78 -15.17 -2.42
C ARG A 111 4.44 -15.93 -3.70
N TRP A 112 4.58 -15.32 -4.85
CA TRP A 112 4.36 -15.94 -6.16
C TRP A 112 5.64 -16.45 -6.82
N GLU A 113 6.77 -16.41 -6.09
CA GLU A 113 8.09 -16.83 -6.57
C GLU A 113 8.46 -16.23 -7.94
N VAL A 114 8.11 -14.96 -8.17
CA VAL A 114 8.23 -14.32 -9.49
C VAL A 114 9.66 -14.38 -10.03
N GLU A 115 10.67 -14.26 -9.18
CA GLU A 115 12.09 -14.37 -9.56
C GLU A 115 12.48 -15.77 -10.08
N LYS A 116 11.77 -16.82 -9.65
CA LYS A 116 12.04 -18.21 -10.05
C LYS A 116 11.29 -18.65 -11.30
N LEU A 117 10.44 -17.80 -11.88
CA LEU A 117 9.72 -18.13 -13.11
C LEU A 117 10.71 -18.38 -14.26
N THR A 118 10.51 -19.49 -14.95
CA THR A 118 11.29 -19.89 -16.14
C THR A 118 10.36 -20.10 -17.34
N GLY A 119 10.92 -20.18 -18.55
CA GLY A 119 10.13 -20.43 -19.76
C GLY A 119 9.34 -19.22 -20.27
N LEU A 120 9.59 -18.03 -19.71
CA LEU A 120 8.95 -16.78 -20.13
C LEU A 120 9.41 -16.33 -21.54
N SER A 121 8.56 -15.54 -22.20
CA SER A 121 8.88 -14.82 -23.41
C SER A 121 9.95 -13.74 -23.17
N GLY A 122 10.44 -13.12 -24.24
CA GLY A 122 11.37 -12.00 -24.12
C GLY A 122 10.77 -10.79 -23.39
N GLU A 123 9.46 -10.57 -23.54
CA GLU A 123 8.74 -9.50 -22.82
C GLU A 123 8.43 -9.90 -21.38
N GLY A 124 8.06 -11.15 -21.15
CA GLY A 124 7.85 -11.73 -19.82
C GLY A 124 9.10 -11.61 -18.93
N ARG A 125 10.30 -11.92 -19.47
CA ARG A 125 11.56 -11.71 -18.74
C ARG A 125 11.81 -10.25 -18.37
N LYS A 126 11.57 -9.30 -19.29
CA LYS A 126 11.70 -7.87 -18.98
C LYS A 126 10.71 -7.42 -17.91
N ALA A 127 9.50 -7.97 -17.91
CA ALA A 127 8.50 -7.72 -16.89
C ALA A 127 8.92 -8.30 -15.53
N GLN A 128 9.42 -9.53 -15.51
CA GLN A 128 9.99 -10.18 -14.33
C GLN A 128 11.12 -9.33 -13.71
N ASP A 129 12.14 -8.97 -14.49
CA ASP A 129 13.26 -8.12 -14.04
C ASP A 129 12.78 -6.79 -13.47
N TYR A 130 11.82 -6.16 -14.16
CA TYR A 130 11.24 -4.89 -13.73
C TYR A 130 10.55 -5.02 -12.36
N VAL A 131 9.67 -6.01 -12.20
CA VAL A 131 8.89 -6.19 -10.96
C VAL A 131 9.82 -6.57 -9.81
N CYS A 132 10.75 -7.51 -10.01
CA CYS A 132 11.70 -7.93 -8.97
C CYS A 132 12.66 -6.81 -8.54
N GLY A 133 13.05 -5.93 -9.46
CA GLY A 133 13.90 -4.76 -9.16
C GLY A 133 13.15 -3.56 -8.56
N LEU A 134 11.82 -3.58 -8.51
CA LEU A 134 11.02 -2.41 -8.15
C LEU A 134 10.97 -2.12 -6.64
N PRO A 135 10.80 -3.09 -5.71
CA PRO A 135 10.79 -2.81 -4.28
C PRO A 135 12.00 -1.99 -3.76
N PRO A 136 13.27 -2.36 -4.04
CA PRO A 136 14.41 -1.57 -3.58
C PRO A 136 14.52 -0.20 -4.28
N ARG A 137 13.90 -0.01 -5.44
CA ARG A 137 13.82 1.30 -6.11
C ARG A 137 12.80 2.20 -5.41
N ILE A 138 11.63 1.67 -5.05
CA ILE A 138 10.60 2.41 -4.32
C ILE A 138 11.13 2.88 -2.96
N ARG A 139 11.77 1.98 -2.19
CA ARG A 139 12.38 2.33 -0.89
C ARG A 139 13.36 3.51 -1.00
N ARG A 140 14.29 3.47 -1.97
CA ARG A 140 15.25 4.57 -2.20
C ARG A 140 14.60 5.89 -2.61
N LEU A 141 13.48 5.84 -3.32
CA LEU A 141 12.73 7.05 -3.69
C LEU A 141 12.00 7.63 -2.47
N GLU A 142 11.44 6.77 -1.64
CA GLU A 142 10.76 7.16 -0.38
C GLU A 142 11.74 7.82 0.59
N GLU A 143 12.89 7.21 0.85
CA GLU A 143 13.92 7.75 1.74
C GLU A 143 14.36 9.16 1.31
N ARG A 144 14.52 9.37 0.00
CA ARG A 144 14.87 10.67 -0.58
C ARG A 144 13.73 11.68 -0.46
N ALA A 145 12.48 11.25 -0.63
CA ALA A 145 11.31 12.12 -0.47
C ALA A 145 11.15 12.53 1.00
N HIS A 146 11.31 11.59 1.93
CA HIS A 146 11.26 11.84 3.36
C HIS A 146 12.38 12.78 3.82
N ALA A 147 13.62 12.59 3.35
CA ALA A 147 14.73 13.49 3.64
C ALA A 147 14.53 14.92 3.12
N ARG A 148 13.68 15.10 2.10
CA ARG A 148 13.32 16.40 1.50
C ARG A 148 12.03 17.00 2.07
N ALA A 149 11.26 16.22 2.82
CA ALA A 149 10.01 16.69 3.43
C ALA A 149 10.34 17.73 4.51
N LYS A 150 10.20 19.01 4.17
CA LYS A 150 10.19 20.10 5.16
C LYS A 150 9.01 19.92 6.11
N GLN A 151 9.07 20.54 7.30
CA GLN A 151 7.92 20.60 8.19
C GLN A 151 6.73 21.22 7.44
N ALA A 152 5.80 20.36 7.00
CA ALA A 152 4.59 20.81 6.36
C ALA A 152 3.76 21.59 7.37
N SER A 153 3.21 22.71 6.94
CA SER A 153 2.30 23.50 7.76
C SER A 153 1.09 22.64 8.15
N PRO A 154 0.54 22.82 9.36
CA PRO A 154 -0.74 22.23 9.70
C PRO A 154 -1.82 22.62 8.69
N VAL A 155 -2.73 21.68 8.39
CA VAL A 155 -3.84 21.89 7.47
C VAL A 155 -5.16 21.60 8.20
N PRO A 156 -6.21 22.43 8.03
CA PRO A 156 -7.52 22.18 8.62
C PRO A 156 -8.24 21.03 7.91
N PHE A 157 -8.88 20.15 8.69
CA PHE A 157 -9.73 19.08 8.15
C PHE A 157 -11.21 19.29 8.55
N SER A 158 -12.12 19.24 7.57
CA SER A 158 -13.56 19.39 7.82
C SER A 158 -14.11 18.29 8.74
N TRP A 159 -13.56 17.07 8.67
CA TRP A 159 -13.94 15.91 9.47
C TRP A 159 -13.77 16.10 10.98
N ILE A 160 -12.90 17.04 11.37
CA ILE A 160 -12.64 17.40 12.77
C ILE A 160 -12.99 18.87 13.03
N TYR A 161 -14.02 19.37 12.35
CA TYR A 161 -14.60 20.70 12.54
C TYR A 161 -13.62 21.85 12.24
N GLY A 162 -12.76 21.68 11.23
CA GLY A 162 -11.79 22.68 10.80
C GLY A 162 -10.57 22.81 11.71
N ARG A 163 -10.39 21.90 12.68
CA ARG A 163 -9.16 21.83 13.47
C ARG A 163 -7.99 21.42 12.57
N GLU A 164 -6.83 21.96 12.87
CA GLU A 164 -5.61 21.73 12.09
C GLU A 164 -4.82 20.53 12.58
N VAL A 165 -4.26 19.78 11.64
CA VAL A 165 -3.36 18.66 11.92
C VAL A 165 -2.09 18.84 11.11
N LYS A 166 -0.94 18.54 11.74
CA LYS A 166 0.33 18.46 11.01
C LYS A 166 0.25 17.34 9.97
N LEU A 167 0.59 17.67 8.72
CA LEU A 167 0.78 16.68 7.67
C LEU A 167 2.02 15.85 7.95
#